data_AF-A0A6A4A6A6-F1
#
_entry.id   AF-A0A6A4A6A6-F1
#
_cell.length_a   1.000
_cell.length_b   1.000
_cell.length_c   1.000
_cell.angle_alpha   90.00
_cell.angle_beta   90.00
_cell.angle_gamma   90.00
#
_symmetry.space_group_name_H-M   'P 1'
#
loop_
_entity.id
_entity.type
_entity.pdbx_description
1 polymer ?
#
loop_
_entity_poly.entity_id
_entity_poly.type
_entity_poly.pdbx_seq_one_letter_code
_entity_poly.pdbx_strand_id
1 'polypeptide(L)'
;MVVVRSSTRVHEEGEEAAVAVPSEVAEAIAMVQSDSPLVAAEGFSKLSHATFNNPVGKEAAGEAGAIRAIVGAMQRNISNGTVQEDGCHALRNVAFHCLPNLALVREQGAIAAVLKAMETHPENEALQAEGCWALLVFCSNTDENAAVAKPHASLVHKAVAAYPSNSDIQSRGRFLTMLLA
;
A
#
# COMPACT_ATOMS: atom_id res chain seq x y z
N MET A 1 -39.82 41.93 34.60
CA MET A 1 -39.54 40.54 34.22
C MET A 1 -39.27 40.51 32.71
N VAL A 2 -38.02 40.76 32.32
CA VAL A 2 -37.58 40.76 30.91
C VAL A 2 -36.95 39.41 30.67
N VAL A 3 -37.60 38.57 29.87
CA VAL A 3 -37.05 37.27 29.47
C VAL A 3 -36.06 37.53 28.34
N VAL A 4 -34.77 37.51 28.66
CA VAL A 4 -33.70 37.46 27.67
C VAL A 4 -33.69 36.04 27.10
N ARG A 5 -34.15 35.87 25.86
CA ARG A 5 -33.99 34.60 25.13
C ARG A 5 -32.65 34.65 24.38
N SER A 6 -31.70 33.89 24.92
CA SER A 6 -30.35 33.69 24.41
C SER A 6 -30.32 33.08 23.02
N SER A 7 -29.26 33.47 22.30
CA SER A 7 -28.79 33.06 20.98
C SER A 7 -29.13 31.64 20.55
N THR A 8 -29.76 31.52 19.39
CA THR A 8 -29.70 30.32 18.56
C THR A 8 -28.33 30.32 17.88
N ARG A 9 -27.40 29.49 18.39
CA ARG A 9 -26.19 29.10 17.67
C ARG A 9 -26.64 28.30 16.45
N VAL A 10 -26.39 28.85 15.27
CA VAL A 10 -26.46 28.11 14.03
C VAL A 10 -25.31 27.10 14.09
N HIS A 11 -25.64 25.82 14.08
CA HIS A 11 -24.65 24.76 13.88
C HIS A 11 -24.22 24.86 12.41
N GLU A 12 -23.04 25.39 12.16
CA GLU A 12 -22.30 25.12 10.93
C GLU A 12 -21.90 23.64 10.98
N GLU A 13 -22.73 22.79 10.38
CA GLU A 13 -22.30 21.45 9.98
C GLU A 13 -21.12 21.66 9.03
N GLY A 14 -19.93 21.27 9.49
CA GLY A 14 -18.73 21.25 8.69
C GLY A 14 -18.98 20.35 7.49
N GLU A 15 -19.25 21.00 6.36
CA GLU A 15 -19.06 20.43 5.04
C GLU A 15 -17.56 20.09 4.99
N GLU A 16 -17.21 18.85 5.34
CA GLU A 16 -15.90 18.28 5.01
C GLU A 16 -15.79 18.41 3.50
N ALA A 17 -15.13 19.49 3.06
CA ALA A 17 -14.93 19.77 1.67
C ALA A 17 -14.15 18.58 1.12
N ALA A 18 -14.84 17.69 0.40
CA ALA A 18 -14.23 16.55 -0.25
C ALA A 18 -13.05 17.08 -1.06
N VAL A 19 -11.84 16.78 -0.60
CA VAL A 19 -10.62 17.25 -1.26
C VAL A 19 -10.66 16.63 -2.64
N ALA A 20 -10.80 17.47 -3.67
CA ALA A 20 -10.86 17.00 -5.04
C ALA A 20 -9.62 16.15 -5.32
N VAL A 21 -9.83 14.89 -5.73
CA VAL A 21 -8.74 13.97 -6.04
C VAL A 21 -7.84 14.64 -7.09
N PRO A 22 -6.53 14.79 -6.84
CA PRO A 22 -5.61 15.37 -7.82
C PRO A 22 -5.71 14.63 -9.16
N SER A 23 -5.70 15.38 -10.28
CA SER A 23 -5.86 14.80 -11.62
C SER A 23 -4.84 13.71 -11.90
N GLU A 24 -3.60 13.87 -11.43
CA GLU A 24 -2.53 12.90 -11.63
C GLU A 24 -2.82 11.57 -10.91
N VAL A 25 -3.44 11.63 -9.73
CA VAL A 25 -3.84 10.45 -8.94
C VAL A 25 -4.99 9.73 -9.64
N ALA A 26 -6.02 10.47 -10.08
CA ALA A 26 -7.16 9.89 -10.79
C ALA A 26 -6.73 9.22 -12.11
N GLU A 27 -5.89 9.88 -12.90
CA GLU A 27 -5.32 9.32 -14.13
C GLU A 27 -4.50 8.07 -13.87
N ALA A 28 -3.63 8.09 -12.84
CA ALA A 28 -2.83 6.93 -12.49
C ALA A 28 -3.70 5.72 -12.08
N ILE A 29 -4.75 5.93 -11.28
CA ILE A 29 -5.69 4.86 -10.89
C ILE A 29 -6.40 4.29 -12.12
N ALA A 30 -6.84 5.12 -13.06
CA ALA A 30 -7.46 4.67 -14.30
C ALA A 30 -6.50 3.79 -15.15
N MET A 31 -5.22 4.16 -15.21
CA MET A 31 -4.18 3.36 -15.88
C MET A 31 -3.95 2.02 -15.17
N VAL A 32 -3.86 2.02 -13.85
CA VAL A 32 -3.74 0.80 -13.02
C VAL A 32 -4.90 -0.18 -13.26
N GLN A 33 -6.10 0.34 -13.52
CA GLN A 33 -7.28 -0.48 -13.78
C GLN A 33 -7.32 -1.11 -15.18
N SER A 34 -6.39 -0.75 -16.07
CA SER A 34 -6.28 -1.38 -17.39
C SER A 34 -6.09 -2.89 -17.29
N ASP A 35 -6.61 -3.60 -18.30
CA ASP A 35 -6.31 -5.02 -18.52
C ASP A 35 -4.93 -5.23 -19.18
N SER A 36 -4.35 -4.17 -19.75
CA SER A 36 -2.99 -4.23 -20.29
C SER A 36 -1.97 -4.19 -19.16
N PRO A 37 -1.10 -5.22 -19.01
CA PRO A 37 -0.07 -5.24 -17.97
C PRO A 37 0.89 -4.05 -18.07
N LEU A 38 1.19 -3.62 -19.30
CA LEU A 38 2.08 -2.49 -19.57
C LEU A 38 1.47 -1.16 -19.09
N VAL A 39 0.18 -0.94 -19.39
CA VAL A 39 -0.53 0.28 -18.98
C VAL A 39 -0.72 0.29 -17.46
N ALA A 40 -1.00 -0.87 -16.86
CA ALA A 40 -1.09 -0.98 -15.40
C ALA A 40 0.24 -0.66 -14.72
N ALA A 41 1.36 -1.15 -15.25
CA ALA A 41 2.71 -0.84 -14.74
C ALA A 41 3.05 0.65 -14.87
N GLU A 42 2.71 1.28 -15.99
CA GLU A 42 2.86 2.73 -16.16
C GLU A 42 2.00 3.50 -15.13
N GLY A 43 0.79 3.01 -14.86
CA GLY A 43 -0.07 3.51 -13.79
C GLY A 43 0.57 3.43 -12.40
N PHE A 44 1.25 2.32 -12.07
CA PHE A 44 1.99 2.18 -10.80
C PHE A 44 3.10 3.22 -10.66
N SER A 45 3.87 3.43 -11.73
CA SER A 45 4.94 4.44 -11.76
C SER A 45 4.38 5.84 -11.57
N LYS A 46 3.31 6.19 -12.30
CA LYS A 46 2.65 7.49 -12.20
C LYS A 46 2.08 7.74 -10.80
N LEU A 47 1.45 6.73 -10.20
CA LEU A 47 0.93 6.81 -8.84
C LEU A 47 2.06 6.94 -7.80
N SER A 48 3.16 6.22 -7.98
CA SER A 48 4.35 6.35 -7.14
C SER A 48 4.91 7.77 -7.20
N HIS A 49 5.00 8.38 -8.38
CA HIS A 49 5.43 9.77 -8.52
C HIS A 49 4.46 10.75 -7.86
N ALA A 50 3.14 10.57 -8.04
CA ALA A 50 2.13 11.46 -7.45
C ALA A 50 2.13 11.43 -5.91
N THR A 51 2.54 10.31 -5.32
CA THR A 51 2.54 10.08 -3.86
C THR A 51 3.92 10.25 -3.20
N PHE A 52 5.01 10.26 -3.96
CA PHE A 52 6.36 10.38 -3.42
C PHE A 52 6.55 11.72 -2.68
N ASN A 53 6.91 11.65 -1.40
CA ASN A 53 7.05 12.83 -0.51
C ASN A 53 5.84 13.79 -0.53
N ASN A 54 4.65 13.27 -0.81
CA ASN A 54 3.42 14.06 -0.91
C ASN A 54 2.33 13.50 0.04
N PRO A 55 2.25 13.95 1.30
CA PRO A 55 1.26 13.45 2.26
C PRO A 55 -0.19 13.61 1.77
N VAL A 56 -0.53 14.77 1.20
CA VAL A 56 -1.87 15.04 0.64
C VAL A 56 -2.17 14.10 -0.52
N GLY A 57 -1.20 13.87 -1.41
CA GLY A 57 -1.34 12.93 -2.52
C GLY A 57 -1.51 11.48 -2.06
N LYS A 58 -0.86 11.08 -0.95
CA LYS A 58 -1.04 9.74 -0.37
C LYS A 58 -2.45 9.55 0.17
N GLU A 59 -2.93 10.47 1.00
CA GLU A 59 -4.28 10.40 1.57
C GLU A 59 -5.33 10.39 0.45
N ALA A 60 -5.21 11.32 -0.51
CA ALA A 60 -6.11 11.37 -1.66
C ALA A 60 -6.07 10.09 -2.50
N ALA A 61 -4.90 9.47 -2.69
CA ALA A 61 -4.79 8.18 -3.39
C ALA A 61 -5.49 7.04 -2.64
N GLY A 62 -5.36 7.00 -1.31
CA GLY A 62 -6.07 6.04 -0.47
C GLY A 62 -7.58 6.17 -0.57
N GLU A 63 -8.08 7.40 -0.37
CA GLU A 63 -9.49 7.76 -0.46
C GLU A 63 -10.08 7.46 -1.85
N ALA A 64 -9.30 7.72 -2.91
CA ALA A 64 -9.68 7.41 -4.29
C ALA A 64 -9.60 5.91 -4.65
N GLY A 65 -9.21 5.03 -3.72
CA GLY A 65 -9.21 3.58 -3.92
C GLY A 65 -7.98 3.03 -4.64
N ALA A 66 -6.86 3.75 -4.63
CA ALA A 66 -5.63 3.34 -5.30
C ALA A 66 -5.09 1.99 -4.80
N ILE A 67 -5.17 1.72 -3.50
CA ILE A 67 -4.69 0.46 -2.90
C ILE A 67 -5.46 -0.74 -3.50
N ARG A 68 -6.79 -0.70 -3.50
CA ARG A 68 -7.65 -1.72 -4.13
C ARG A 68 -7.37 -1.86 -5.62
N ALA A 69 -7.15 -0.74 -6.32
CA ALA A 69 -6.81 -0.77 -7.75
C ALA A 69 -5.49 -1.51 -7.99
N ILE A 70 -4.45 -1.22 -7.20
CA ILE A 70 -3.15 -1.90 -7.32
C ILE A 70 -3.30 -3.39 -7.00
N VAL A 71 -3.99 -3.75 -5.92
CA VAL A 71 -4.25 -5.15 -5.56
C VAL A 71 -4.95 -5.89 -6.70
N GLY A 72 -5.98 -5.30 -7.30
CA GLY A 72 -6.68 -5.89 -8.43
C GLY A 72 -5.76 -6.09 -9.65
N ALA A 73 -4.90 -5.11 -9.95
CA ALA A 73 -3.94 -5.20 -11.05
C ALA A 73 -2.89 -6.31 -10.81
N MET A 74 -2.35 -6.41 -9.59
CA MET A 74 -1.45 -7.49 -9.19
C MET A 74 -2.11 -8.86 -9.33
N GLN A 75 -3.38 -9.00 -8.92
CA GLN A 75 -4.13 -10.26 -9.03
C GLN A 75 -4.37 -10.68 -10.48
N ARG A 76 -4.80 -9.75 -11.35
CA ARG A 76 -5.00 -10.03 -12.79
C ARG A 76 -3.70 -10.46 -13.47
N ASN A 77 -2.56 -9.99 -12.97
CA ASN A 77 -1.24 -10.21 -13.55
C ASN A 77 -0.33 -11.07 -12.67
N ILE A 78 -0.90 -12.00 -11.90
CA ILE A 78 -0.15 -12.76 -10.89
C ILE A 78 1.05 -13.53 -11.45
N SER A 79 1.02 -13.94 -12.73
CA SER A 79 2.13 -14.63 -13.39
C SER A 79 3.23 -13.70 -13.92
N ASN A 80 3.06 -12.38 -13.88
CA ASN A 80 4.03 -11.41 -14.37
C ASN A 80 4.84 -10.84 -13.20
N GLY A 81 6.07 -11.33 -13.02
CA GLY A 81 6.94 -10.95 -11.90
C GLY A 81 7.29 -9.46 -11.85
N THR A 82 7.44 -8.79 -13.00
CA THR A 82 7.71 -7.34 -13.06
C THR A 82 6.52 -6.53 -12.58
N VAL A 83 5.30 -6.89 -13.00
CA VAL A 83 4.07 -6.24 -12.51
C VAL A 83 3.87 -6.44 -11.02
N GLN A 84 4.26 -7.61 -10.49
CA GLN A 84 4.23 -7.85 -9.05
C GLN A 84 5.24 -6.97 -8.29
N GLU A 85 6.46 -6.81 -8.83
CA GLU A 85 7.50 -5.96 -8.25
C GLU A 85 7.05 -4.49 -8.20
N ASP A 86 6.61 -3.96 -9.35
CA ASP A 86 6.11 -2.59 -9.47
C ASP A 86 4.88 -2.34 -8.58
N GLY A 87 4.00 -3.35 -8.45
CA GLY A 87 2.84 -3.29 -7.56
C GLY A 87 3.22 -3.20 -6.09
N CYS A 88 4.18 -4.03 -5.63
CA CYS A 88 4.73 -3.95 -4.28
C CYS A 88 5.35 -2.57 -4.00
N HIS A 89 6.13 -2.05 -4.96
CA HIS A 89 6.75 -0.73 -4.88
C HIS A 89 5.71 0.39 -4.75
N ALA A 90 4.65 0.37 -5.57
CA ALA A 90 3.58 1.37 -5.54
C ALA A 90 2.79 1.31 -4.23
N LEU A 91 2.39 0.12 -3.76
CA LEU A 91 1.69 -0.03 -2.48
C LEU A 91 2.51 0.52 -1.31
N ARG A 92 3.82 0.22 -1.29
CA ARG A 92 4.74 0.75 -0.29
C ARG A 92 4.75 2.29 -0.29
N ASN A 93 4.87 2.91 -1.46
CA ASN A 93 4.94 4.36 -1.57
C ASN A 93 3.65 5.05 -1.12
N VAL A 94 2.49 4.51 -1.51
CA VAL A 94 1.17 4.99 -1.09
C VAL A 94 0.98 4.89 0.42
N ALA A 95 1.48 3.82 1.06
CA ALA A 95 1.30 3.59 2.50
C ALA A 95 2.35 4.27 3.40
N PHE A 96 3.56 4.53 2.88
CA PHE A 96 4.69 4.99 3.70
C PHE A 96 4.39 6.31 4.42
N HIS A 97 4.47 6.34 5.75
CA HIS A 97 4.10 7.49 6.59
C HIS A 97 2.67 8.05 6.34
N CYS A 98 1.72 7.20 5.98
CA CYS A 98 0.31 7.57 5.84
C CYS A 98 -0.56 6.62 6.67
N LEU A 99 -0.91 7.04 7.89
CA LEU A 99 -1.69 6.22 8.83
C LEU A 99 -3.05 5.78 8.26
N PRO A 100 -3.85 6.65 7.60
CA PRO A 100 -5.10 6.22 6.96
C PRO A 100 -4.85 5.08 5.95
N ASN A 101 -3.82 5.20 5.12
CA ASN A 101 -3.50 4.18 4.12
C ASN A 101 -3.00 2.88 4.72
N LEU A 102 -2.34 2.90 5.89
CA LEU A 102 -1.94 1.67 6.59
C LEU A 102 -3.15 0.86 7.06
N ALA A 103 -4.24 1.50 7.47
CA ALA A 103 -5.50 0.81 7.75
C ALA A 103 -6.10 0.21 6.46
N LEU A 104 -6.14 1.00 5.38
CA LEU A 104 -6.66 0.56 4.09
C LEU A 104 -5.86 -0.61 3.49
N VAL A 105 -4.54 -0.67 3.70
CA VAL A 105 -3.69 -1.79 3.24
C VAL A 105 -4.17 -3.14 3.80
N ARG A 106 -4.59 -3.18 5.07
CA ARG A 106 -5.18 -4.38 5.66
C ARG A 106 -6.58 -4.63 5.11
N GLU A 107 -7.43 -3.61 5.12
CA GLU A 107 -8.85 -3.73 4.76
C GLU A 107 -9.07 -4.07 3.28
N GLN A 108 -8.15 -3.65 2.41
CA GLN A 108 -8.22 -3.85 0.97
C GLN A 108 -7.33 -5.00 0.49
N GLY A 109 -6.75 -5.79 1.41
CA GLY A 109 -6.07 -7.05 1.09
C GLY A 109 -4.66 -6.91 0.50
N ALA A 110 -4.01 -5.73 0.63
CA ALA A 110 -2.67 -5.51 0.09
C ALA A 110 -1.60 -6.38 0.75
N ILE A 111 -1.69 -6.66 2.06
CA ILE A 111 -0.77 -7.58 2.75
C ILE A 111 -0.82 -8.98 2.10
N ALA A 112 -2.03 -9.52 1.89
CA ALA A 112 -2.22 -10.82 1.28
C ALA A 112 -1.74 -10.85 -0.19
N ALA A 113 -1.95 -9.76 -0.93
CA ALA A 113 -1.49 -9.63 -2.32
C ALA A 113 0.05 -9.67 -2.41
N VAL A 114 0.76 -8.93 -1.55
CA VAL A 114 2.23 -8.93 -1.51
C VAL A 114 2.76 -10.32 -1.13
N LEU A 115 2.21 -10.95 -0.10
CA LEU A 115 2.59 -12.30 0.29
C LEU A 115 2.36 -13.31 -0.84
N LYS A 116 1.24 -13.19 -1.57
CA LYS A 116 0.95 -14.07 -2.69
C LYS A 116 1.90 -13.86 -3.87
N ALA A 117 2.26 -12.61 -4.15
CA ALA A 117 3.25 -12.27 -5.16
C ALA A 117 4.62 -12.90 -4.83
N MET A 118 5.09 -12.74 -3.60
CA MET A 118 6.35 -13.33 -3.13
C MET A 118 6.32 -14.87 -3.18
N GLU A 119 5.20 -15.49 -2.81
CA GLU A 119 5.04 -16.95 -2.90
C GLU A 119 5.05 -17.46 -4.36
N THR A 120 4.46 -16.70 -5.28
CA THR A 120 4.35 -17.10 -6.69
C THR A 120 5.67 -16.95 -7.45
N HIS A 121 6.51 -16.00 -7.05
CA HIS A 121 7.77 -15.66 -7.72
C HIS A 121 8.97 -15.76 -6.76
N PRO A 122 9.25 -16.96 -6.20
CA PRO A 122 10.34 -17.12 -5.24
C PRO A 122 11.72 -16.83 -5.85
N GLU A 123 11.88 -17.05 -7.16
CA GLU A 123 13.13 -16.85 -7.92
C GLU A 123 13.33 -15.40 -8.42
N ASN A 124 12.34 -14.51 -8.21
CA ASN A 124 12.50 -13.09 -8.56
C ASN A 124 13.04 -12.32 -7.35
N GLU A 125 14.37 -12.20 -7.28
CA GLU A 125 15.08 -11.50 -6.21
C GLU A 125 14.59 -10.06 -5.96
N ALA A 126 14.36 -9.29 -7.03
CA ALA A 126 13.93 -7.90 -6.92
C ALA A 126 12.54 -7.79 -6.29
N LEU A 127 11.60 -8.64 -6.72
CA LEU A 127 10.28 -8.75 -6.09
C LEU A 127 10.37 -9.22 -4.63
N GLN A 128 11.27 -10.13 -4.27
CA GLN A 128 11.43 -10.52 -2.87
C GLN A 128 11.91 -9.34 -2.01
N ALA A 129 12.85 -8.53 -2.53
CA ALA A 129 13.32 -7.32 -1.85
C ALA A 129 12.20 -6.29 -1.66
N GLU A 130 11.44 -6.01 -2.73
CA GLU A 130 10.32 -5.08 -2.71
C GLU A 130 9.17 -5.57 -1.82
N GLY A 131 8.84 -6.86 -1.87
CA GLY A 131 7.84 -7.46 -1.01
C GLY A 131 8.20 -7.40 0.48
N CYS A 132 9.46 -7.70 0.82
CA CYS A 132 9.96 -7.54 2.20
C CYS A 132 9.85 -6.07 2.66
N TRP A 133 10.15 -5.11 1.79
CA TRP A 133 10.07 -3.69 2.12
C TRP A 133 8.63 -3.23 2.29
N ALA A 134 7.73 -3.59 1.39
CA ALA A 134 6.31 -3.29 1.49
C ALA A 134 5.72 -3.81 2.82
N LEU A 135 5.95 -5.08 3.14
CA LEU A 135 5.48 -5.68 4.39
C LEU A 135 6.07 -5.00 5.63
N LEU A 136 7.36 -4.64 5.60
CA LEU A 136 7.99 -3.90 6.69
C LEU A 136 7.30 -2.55 6.91
N VAL A 137 7.00 -1.80 5.83
CA VAL A 137 6.27 -0.52 5.91
C VAL A 137 4.89 -0.72 6.50
N PHE A 138 4.18 -1.78 6.10
CA PHE A 138 2.82 -2.04 6.57
C PHE A 138 2.76 -2.43 8.05
N CYS A 139 3.78 -3.12 8.56
CA CYS A 139 3.71 -3.78 9.87
C CYS A 139 4.47 -3.03 10.99
N SER A 140 5.53 -2.27 10.69
CA SER A 140 6.47 -1.78 11.73
C SER A 140 5.85 -0.94 12.85
N ASN A 141 4.71 -0.28 12.59
CA ASN A 141 4.01 0.54 13.58
C ASN A 141 2.49 0.28 13.55
N THR A 142 2.08 -0.94 13.22
CA THR A 142 0.65 -1.30 13.11
C THR A 142 0.45 -2.75 13.50
N ASP A 143 0.15 -2.99 14.77
CA ASP A 143 -0.02 -4.33 15.35
C ASP A 143 -1.10 -5.13 14.63
N GLU A 144 -2.18 -4.48 14.20
CA GLU A 144 -3.26 -5.11 13.46
C GLU A 144 -2.81 -5.59 12.07
N ASN A 145 -1.87 -4.89 11.43
CA ASN A 145 -1.29 -5.31 10.15
C ASN A 145 -0.29 -6.44 10.36
N ALA A 146 0.55 -6.34 11.40
CA ALA A 146 1.47 -7.39 11.79
C ALA A 146 0.72 -8.70 12.12
N ALA A 147 -0.42 -8.62 12.82
CA ALA A 147 -1.27 -9.76 13.13
C ALA A 147 -1.78 -10.50 11.87
N VAL A 148 -2.05 -9.78 10.77
CA VAL A 148 -2.46 -10.38 9.49
C VAL A 148 -1.27 -11.05 8.78
N ALA A 149 -0.07 -10.48 8.88
CA ALA A 149 1.12 -11.04 8.25
C ALA A 149 1.73 -12.22 9.03
N LYS A 150 1.54 -12.27 10.35
CA LYS A 150 2.17 -13.24 11.27
C LYS A 150 1.97 -14.72 10.89
N PRO A 151 0.76 -15.18 10.50
CA PRO A 151 0.56 -16.56 10.01
C PRO A 151 1.41 -16.93 8.78
N HIS A 152 1.92 -15.93 8.05
CA HIS A 152 2.68 -16.09 6.82
C HIS A 152 4.19 -15.80 6.98
N ALA A 153 4.68 -15.63 8.22
CA ALA A 153 6.10 -15.32 8.49
C ALA A 153 7.08 -16.30 7.82
N SER A 154 6.69 -17.56 7.65
CA SER A 154 7.51 -18.57 6.95
C SER A 154 7.88 -18.20 5.51
N LEU A 155 7.07 -17.39 4.81
CA LEU A 155 7.39 -16.88 3.47
C LEU A 155 8.55 -15.89 3.52
N VAL A 156 8.58 -14.99 4.50
CA VAL A 156 9.67 -14.05 4.72
C VAL A 156 10.96 -14.79 5.07
N HIS A 157 10.87 -15.83 5.91
CA HIS A 157 12.01 -16.69 6.22
C HIS A 157 12.59 -17.38 4.97
N LYS A 158 11.74 -17.89 4.08
CA LYS A 158 12.17 -18.49 2.82
C LYS A 158 12.90 -17.49 1.94
N ALA A 159 12.39 -16.26 1.81
CA ALA A 159 13.06 -15.21 1.05
C ALA A 159 14.44 -14.89 1.64
N VAL A 160 14.54 -14.71 2.96
CA VAL A 160 15.82 -14.47 3.66
C VAL A 160 16.79 -15.64 3.47
N ALA A 161 16.32 -16.88 3.48
CA ALA A 161 17.17 -18.05 3.26
C ALA A 161 17.64 -18.19 1.80
N ALA A 162 16.77 -17.87 0.84
CA ALA A 162 17.05 -18.00 -0.59
C ALA A 162 18.06 -16.95 -1.09
N TYR A 163 18.08 -15.75 -0.50
CA TYR A 163 18.91 -14.63 -0.96
C TYR A 163 19.91 -14.14 0.10
N PRO A 164 20.89 -14.96 0.52
CA PRO A 164 21.81 -14.63 1.60
C PRO A 164 22.73 -13.44 1.31
N SER A 165 22.99 -13.15 0.03
CA SER A 165 23.87 -12.06 -0.41
C SER A 165 23.15 -10.74 -0.68
N ASN A 166 21.81 -10.74 -0.72
CA ASN A 166 21.03 -9.53 -0.97
C ASN A 166 20.86 -8.73 0.32
N SER A 167 21.57 -7.60 0.43
CA SER A 167 21.56 -6.78 1.66
C SER A 167 20.17 -6.28 2.05
N ASP A 168 19.34 -5.98 1.06
CA ASP A 168 18.00 -5.43 1.25
C ASP A 168 17.04 -6.48 1.82
N ILE A 169 17.03 -7.68 1.23
CA ILE A 169 16.28 -8.82 1.75
C ILE A 169 16.79 -9.22 3.14
N GLN A 170 18.11 -9.28 3.34
CA GLN A 170 18.66 -9.64 4.66
C GLN A 170 18.31 -8.62 5.74
N SER A 171 18.46 -7.32 5.47
CA SER A 171 18.17 -6.27 6.44
C SER A 171 16.68 -6.23 6.79
N ARG A 172 15.83 -6.08 5.77
CA ARG A 172 14.38 -5.89 5.97
C ARG A 172 13.69 -7.19 6.36
N GLY A 173 14.02 -8.29 5.70
CA GLY A 173 13.42 -9.61 5.94
C GLY A 173 13.75 -10.17 7.32
N ARG A 174 14.96 -9.96 7.86
CA ARG A 174 15.29 -10.37 9.24
C ARG A 174 14.57 -9.50 10.27
N PHE A 175 14.47 -8.18 10.04
CA PHE A 175 13.70 -7.32 10.94
C PHE A 175 12.22 -7.73 10.94
N LEU A 176 11.65 -7.95 9.75
CA LEU A 176 10.28 -8.41 9.59
C LEU A 176 10.06 -9.78 10.25
N THR A 177 11.03 -10.70 10.14
CA THR A 177 11.01 -11.98 10.84
C THR A 177 10.88 -11.81 12.36
N MET A 178 11.67 -10.90 12.95
CA MET A 178 11.61 -10.62 14.39
C MET A 178 10.29 -9.94 14.79
N LEU A 179 9.78 -9.06 13.92
CA LEU A 179 8.50 -8.37 14.13
C LEU A 179 7.30 -9.34 14.10
N LEU A 180 7.37 -10.39 13.27
CA LEU A 180 6.28 -11.36 13.09
C LEU A 180 6.39 -12.58 14.03
N ALA A 181 7.44 -12.69 14.84
CA ALA A 181 7.59 -13.75 15.85
C ALA A 181 6.54 -13.63 16.97
#